data_AF-A0A7I0J587-F1
#
_entry.id   AF-A0A7I0J587-F1
#
_cell.length_a   1.000
_cell.length_b   1.000
_cell.length_c   1.000
_cell.angle_alpha   90.00
_cell.angle_beta   90.00
_cell.angle_gamma   90.00
#
_symmetry.space_group_name_H-M   'P 1'
#
loop_
_entity.id
_entity.type
_entity.pdbx_description
1 polymer ?
#
loop_
_entity_poly.entity_id
_entity_poly.type
_entity_poly.pdbx_seq_one_letter_code
_entity_poly.pdbx_strand_id
1 'polypeptide(L)'
;EKELIADYSNAGVVNIVHLIYQHKGYEGHAKDYEFSGTSMREHWEMGLEDTERTLRHKKWLMLPTNADGVTIHDLHREDPT
;
A
#
# COMPACT_ATOMS: atom_id res chain seq x y z
N GLU A 1 -2.69 -32.47 -10.19
CA GLU A 1 -3.14 -31.37 -9.30
C GLU A 1 -2.13 -31.06 -8.20
N LYS A 2 -1.83 -31.98 -7.27
CA LYS A 2 -0.83 -31.74 -6.20
C LYS A 2 0.57 -31.34 -6.70
N GLU A 3 1.09 -31.99 -7.74
CA GLU A 3 2.39 -31.63 -8.32
C GLU A 3 2.38 -30.25 -8.98
N LEU A 4 1.27 -29.87 -9.61
CA LEU A 4 1.12 -28.56 -10.24
C LEU A 4 1.09 -27.44 -9.18
N ILE A 5 0.35 -27.65 -8.10
CA ILE A 5 0.32 -26.72 -6.95
C ILE A 5 1.73 -26.59 -6.34
N ALA A 6 2.46 -27.70 -6.18
CA ALA A 6 3.81 -27.67 -5.64
C ALA A 6 4.81 -26.91 -6.54
N ASP A 7 4.69 -27.04 -7.86
CA ASP A 7 5.53 -26.32 -8.84
C ASP A 7 5.26 -24.81 -8.80
N TYR A 8 3.98 -24.40 -8.78
CA TYR A 8 3.60 -22.98 -8.63
C TYR A 8 4.00 -22.40 -7.27
N SER A 9 3.91 -23.17 -6.18
CA SER A 9 4.37 -22.74 -4.85
C SER A 9 5.89 -22.51 -4.80
N ASN A 10 6.66 -23.03 -5.75
CA ASN A 10 8.11 -22.85 -5.85
C ASN A 10 8.52 -21.59 -6.63
N ALA A 11 7.56 -20.90 -7.27
CA ALA A 11 7.80 -19.67 -8.02
C ALA A 11 8.20 -18.47 -7.11
N GLY A 12 8.08 -18.65 -5.79
CA GLY A 12 8.37 -17.64 -4.78
C GLY A 12 7.13 -16.86 -4.34
N VAL A 13 7.29 -16.07 -3.29
CA VAL A 13 6.22 -15.26 -2.71
C VAL A 13 6.46 -13.78 -2.98
N VAL A 14 5.38 -13.03 -3.19
CA VAL A 14 5.42 -11.58 -3.44
C VAL A 14 4.64 -10.85 -2.36
N ASN A 15 5.28 -9.90 -1.70
CA ASN A 15 4.66 -9.00 -0.74
C ASN A 15 4.59 -7.58 -1.31
N ILE A 16 3.39 -7.06 -1.52
CA ILE A 16 3.16 -5.74 -2.11
C ILE A 16 2.53 -4.84 -1.05
N VAL A 17 3.18 -3.71 -0.77
CA VAL A 17 2.67 -2.69 0.14
C VAL A 17 2.42 -1.42 -0.66
N HIS A 18 1.15 -1.01 -0.73
CA HIS A 18 0.73 0.19 -1.44
C HIS A 18 0.85 1.44 -0.55
N LEU A 19 1.64 2.41 -1.03
CA LEU A 19 1.70 3.76 -0.47
C LEU A 19 0.99 4.70 -1.46
N ILE A 20 -0.34 4.70 -1.40
CA ILE A 20 -1.19 5.49 -2.30
C ILE A 20 -1.61 6.76 -1.56
N TYR A 21 -1.27 7.92 -2.12
CA TYR A 21 -1.75 9.20 -1.64
C TYR A 21 -3.28 9.27 -1.75
N GLN A 22 -3.96 9.53 -0.62
CA GLN A 22 -5.40 9.75 -0.61
C GLN A 22 -5.72 11.24 -0.66
N HIS A 23 -6.25 11.64 -1.80
CA HIS A 23 -6.74 12.99 -2.04
C HIS A 23 -7.86 13.34 -1.05
N LYS A 24 -7.68 14.40 -0.26
CA LYS A 24 -8.74 14.89 0.63
C LYS A 24 -9.72 15.78 -0.14
N GLY A 25 -11.01 15.67 0.18
CA GLY A 25 -12.10 16.31 -0.59
C GLY A 25 -12.09 17.84 -0.70
N TYR A 26 -11.14 18.53 -0.04
CA TYR A 26 -10.92 19.97 -0.17
C TYR A 26 -9.97 20.35 -1.32
N GLU A 27 -9.20 19.39 -1.85
CA GLU A 27 -8.52 19.54 -3.13
C GLU A 27 -9.63 19.53 -4.21
N GLY A 28 -10.13 20.71 -4.55
CA GLY A 28 -11.13 20.85 -5.60
C GLY A 28 -10.54 20.57 -6.99
N HIS A 29 -11.10 21.22 -8.01
CA HIS A 29 -10.58 21.16 -9.39
C HIS A 29 -9.15 21.72 -9.56
N ALA A 30 -8.56 22.27 -8.49
CA ALA A 30 -7.26 22.90 -8.52
C ALA A 30 -6.07 21.94 -8.33
N LYS A 31 -6.30 20.68 -7.94
CA LYS A 31 -5.21 19.72 -7.63
C LYS A 31 -4.18 19.54 -8.77
N ASP A 32 -4.62 19.71 -10.02
CA ASP A 32 -3.78 19.50 -11.20
C ASP A 32 -2.95 20.76 -11.56
N TYR A 33 -3.21 21.91 -10.92
CA TYR A 33 -2.50 23.17 -11.17
C TYR A 33 -2.08 23.95 -9.91
N GLU A 34 -2.49 23.51 -8.72
CA GLU A 34 -2.16 24.13 -7.44
C GLU A 34 -0.88 23.52 -6.87
N PHE A 35 0.22 24.22 -7.10
CA PHE A 35 1.57 23.84 -6.65
C PHE A 35 2.14 24.82 -5.62
N SER A 36 1.29 25.48 -4.84
CA SER A 36 1.78 26.36 -3.78
C SER A 36 2.65 25.57 -2.79
N GLY A 37 3.66 26.23 -2.24
CA GLY A 37 4.55 25.59 -1.27
C GLY A 37 3.82 25.09 -0.03
N THR A 38 2.66 25.66 0.32
CA THR A 38 1.83 25.18 1.42
C THR A 38 1.18 23.85 1.08
N SER A 39 0.51 23.75 -0.07
CA SER A 39 -0.10 22.48 -0.52
C SER A 39 0.93 21.37 -0.67
N MET A 40 2.12 21.67 -1.21
CA MET A 40 3.19 20.67 -1.33
C MET A 40 3.70 20.16 0.02
N ARG A 41 3.83 21.04 1.03
CA ARG A 41 4.21 20.61 2.38
C ARG A 41 3.14 19.73 3.02
N GLU A 42 1.87 20.10 2.88
CA GLU A 42 0.75 19.30 3.36
C GLU A 42 0.74 17.91 2.71
N HIS A 43 0.98 17.81 1.40
CA HIS A 43 1.10 16.52 0.68
C HIS A 43 2.24 15.67 1.21
N TRP A 44 3.41 16.26 1.46
CA TRP A 44 4.56 15.54 2.01
C TRP A 44 4.32 15.07 3.45
N GLU A 45 3.74 15.91 4.29
CA GLU A 45 3.40 15.55 5.67
C GLU A 45 2.39 14.38 5.71
N MET A 46 1.37 14.41 4.85
CA MET A 46 0.41 13.31 4.73
C MET A 46 1.06 12.02 4.22
N GLY A 47 1.89 12.10 3.18
CA GLY A 47 2.62 10.93 2.68
C GLY A 47 3.59 10.33 3.71
N LEU A 48 4.23 11.18 4.51
CA LEU A 48 5.08 10.73 5.62
C LEU A 48 4.25 10.01 6.68
N GLU A 49 3.13 10.60 7.12
CA GLU A 49 2.24 10.00 8.13
C GLU A 49 1.75 8.61 7.68
N ASP A 50 1.29 8.48 6.43
CA ASP A 50 0.81 7.20 5.90
C ASP A 50 1.92 6.16 5.78
N THR A 51 3.13 6.58 5.41
CA THR A 51 4.30 5.70 5.40
C THR A 51 4.60 5.19 6.81
N GLU A 52 4.63 6.08 7.80
CA GLU A 52 4.85 5.67 9.19
C GLU A 52 3.76 4.74 9.71
N ARG A 53 2.48 5.03 9.40
CA ARG A 53 1.34 4.16 9.74
C ARG A 53 1.53 2.78 9.14
N THR A 54 1.85 2.70 7.86
CA THR A 54 2.13 1.44 7.15
C THR A 54 3.25 0.67 7.84
N LEU A 55 4.37 1.32 8.17
CA LEU A 55 5.51 0.67 8.85
C LEU A 55 5.19 0.19 10.27
N ARG A 56 4.18 0.79 10.95
CA ARG A 56 3.69 0.28 12.24
C ARG A 56 2.99 -1.08 12.12
N HIS A 57 2.46 -1.44 10.94
CA HIS A 57 1.90 -2.76 10.67
C HIS A 57 3.02 -3.78 10.41
N LYS A 58 3.75 -4.18 11.45
CA LYS A 58 4.88 -5.14 11.33
C LYS A 58 4.54 -6.43 10.58
N LYS A 59 3.28 -6.89 10.67
CA LYS A 59 2.79 -8.07 9.95
C LYS A 59 2.82 -7.90 8.43
N TRP A 60 2.61 -6.68 7.92
CA TRP A 60 2.65 -6.37 6.49
C TRP A 60 4.08 -6.38 5.93
N LEU A 61 5.09 -6.37 6.79
CA LEU A 61 6.50 -6.44 6.40
C LEU A 61 7.03 -7.88 6.43
N MET A 62 6.23 -8.84 6.89
CA MET A 62 6.58 -10.25 6.88
C MET A 62 6.34 -10.82 5.49
N LEU A 63 7.24 -11.70 5.03
CA LEU A 63 7.00 -12.43 3.80
C LEU A 63 5.75 -13.32 3.95
N PRO A 64 4.83 -13.31 2.97
CA PRO A 64 3.66 -14.18 2.99
C PRO A 64 4.07 -15.64 2.77
N THR A 65 3.14 -16.55 3.00
CA THR A 65 3.43 -17.97 2.87
C THR A 65 3.34 -18.40 1.40
N ASN A 66 3.97 -19.53 1.05
CA ASN A 66 3.86 -20.12 -0.29
C ASN A 66 2.42 -20.48 -0.67
N ALA A 67 1.51 -20.58 0.31
CA ALA A 67 0.08 -20.80 0.06
C ALA A 67 -0.64 -19.53 -0.40
N ASP A 68 -0.18 -18.36 0.04
CA ASP A 68 -0.75 -17.07 -0.34
C ASP A 68 -0.25 -16.65 -1.73
N GLY A 69 1.03 -16.92 -2.03
CA GLY A 69 1.69 -16.61 -3.31
C GLY A 69 1.94 -15.10 -3.51
N VAL A 70 0.88 -14.29 -3.44
CA VAL A 70 0.93 -12.83 -3.51
C VAL A 70 0.04 -12.25 -2.41
N THR A 71 0.58 -11.31 -1.63
CA THR A 71 -0.19 -10.54 -0.64
C THR A 71 -0.08 -9.06 -0.95
N ILE A 72 -1.21 -8.35 -0.84
CA ILE A 72 -1.31 -6.91 -1.10
C ILE A 72 -1.84 -6.23 0.16
N HIS A 73 -1.12 -5.22 0.61
CA HIS A 73 -1.47 -4.39 1.76
C HIS A 73 -1.72 -2.96 1.31
N ASP A 74 -2.79 -2.36 1.79
CA ASP A 74 -3.15 -0.96 1.52
C ASP A 74 -3.73 -0.36 2.79
N LEU A 75 -3.13 0.73 3.27
CA LEU A 75 -3.54 1.45 4.47
C LEU A 75 -4.98 1.97 4.40
N HIS A 76 -5.46 2.26 3.20
CA HIS A 76 -6.73 2.95 2.96
C HIS A 76 -7.84 2.03 2.48
N ARG A 77 -7.52 0.77 2.20
CA ARG A 77 -8.52 -0.22 1.88
C ARG A 77 -9.13 -0.74 3.18
N GLU A 78 -10.44 -0.63 3.34
CA GLU A 78 -11.14 -1.32 4.42
C GLU A 78 -10.81 -2.80 4.34
N ASP A 79 -10.23 -3.36 5.41
CA ASP A 79 -10.10 -4.80 5.57
C ASP A 79 -11.53 -5.35 5.58
N PRO A 80 -11.97 -6.14 4.58
CA PRO A 80 -13.25 -6.81 4.68
C PRO A 80 -13.07 -7.88 5.76
N THR A 81 -13.46 -7.55 6.99
CA THR A 81 -13.64 -8.53 8.06
C THR A 81 -14.47 -9.71 7.60
#